data_AF-A0A9P0KMH7-F1
#
_entry.id   AF-A0A9P0KMH7-F1
#
_cell.length_a   1.000
_cell.length_b   1.000
_cell.length_c   1.000
_cell.angle_alpha   90.00
_cell.angle_beta   90.00
_cell.angle_gamma   90.00
#
_symmetry.space_group_name_H-M   'P 1'
#
loop_
_entity.id
_entity.type
_entity.pdbx_description
1 polymer ?
#
loop_
_entity_poly.entity_id
_entity_poly.type
_entity_poly.pdbx_seq_one_letter_code
_entity_poly.pdbx_strand_id
1 'polypeptide(L)'
;MECFRYASLPRELVCTENLTPWKKLLPCDTRHGLASLLNSEYIHNTRYHSLGIHFRQTCSDSTCTIPALELQQTISLVYDYKILGTKDWSFRKLFGQGFYQKCALADRSDIFVDTISASSKYFELEQLPDEVITSFRGGYTSTFAKYTLKDNYLSLSTKKGNTEIVPLQIPPYIHANQYLIGYGQEKGGIVTKIYNNFWKHLDVILLQNIPWYVPIYLHTLKIVANGRDIQPFALRYIPGKQREKPYYLEVLLRLPPQSTTTISVDFDYIFLKWQEYPPDANHGFYIGSAIISAYLPLARNFTGLPQDGGTIRDSFNASRNGYLVQVRTESLVITLPTPDFSMPYNVICLACTVVALAFGPLHNITTRKLVLKPMKKLGLLDRLKKLLHKEKAEAKEK
;
A
#
# COMPACT_ATOMS: atom_id res chain seq x y z
N MET A 1 23.35 12.73 -11.15
CA MET A 1 22.74 11.78 -10.19
C MET A 1 21.28 12.17 -10.05
N GLU A 2 20.40 11.57 -10.85
CA GLU A 2 18.97 11.82 -10.72
C GLU A 2 18.47 11.20 -9.42
N CYS A 3 17.65 11.95 -8.69
CA CYS A 3 17.13 11.53 -7.39
C CYS A 3 15.94 10.59 -7.62
N PHE A 4 16.03 9.34 -7.16
CA PHE A 4 14.90 8.42 -7.19
C PHE A 4 13.75 8.98 -6.34
N ARG A 5 12.63 9.33 -6.98
CA ARG A 5 11.43 9.83 -6.31
C ARG A 5 10.52 8.66 -6.00
N TYR A 6 10.36 8.35 -4.71
CA TYR A 6 9.50 7.27 -4.24
C TYR A 6 8.56 7.76 -3.15
N ALA A 7 7.31 7.34 -3.26
CA ALA A 7 6.29 7.50 -2.24
C ALA A 7 5.63 6.13 -2.02
N SER A 8 5.29 5.85 -0.77
CA SER A 8 4.60 4.63 -0.37
C SER A 8 3.54 5.00 0.66
N LEU A 9 2.35 4.42 0.53
CA LEU A 9 1.24 4.58 1.46
C LEU A 9 0.92 3.20 2.06
N PRO A 10 1.78 2.65 2.93
CA PRO A 10 1.63 1.28 3.43
C PRO A 10 0.38 1.08 4.31
N ARG A 11 -0.21 2.18 4.80
CA ARG A 11 -1.45 2.17 5.60
C ARG A 11 -2.70 2.11 4.73
N GLU A 12 -2.64 2.59 3.49
CA GLU A 12 -3.81 2.63 2.62
C GLU A 12 -3.99 1.26 1.97
N LEU A 13 -4.95 0.51 2.51
CA LEU A 13 -5.41 -0.71 1.87
C LEU A 13 -6.00 -0.38 0.50
N VAL A 14 -5.81 -1.29 -0.45
CA VAL A 14 -6.43 -1.16 -1.76
C VAL A 14 -7.93 -1.46 -1.62
N CYS A 15 -8.75 -0.43 -1.77
CA CYS A 15 -10.20 -0.47 -1.70
C CYS A 15 -10.85 0.02 -3.01
N THR A 16 -12.18 -0.03 -3.06
CA THR A 16 -12.97 0.39 -4.23
C THR A 16 -12.78 1.87 -4.57
N GLU A 17 -12.58 2.69 -3.54
CA GLU A 17 -12.36 4.13 -3.57
C GLU A 17 -11.02 4.48 -4.23
N ASN A 18 -10.02 3.59 -4.12
CA ASN A 18 -8.71 3.74 -4.75
C ASN A 18 -8.69 3.12 -6.16
N LEU A 19 -9.38 1.99 -6.34
CA LEU A 19 -9.45 1.28 -7.61
C LEU A 19 -10.23 2.06 -8.67
N THR A 20 -11.30 2.74 -8.29
CA THR A 20 -12.15 3.52 -9.22
C THR A 20 -11.39 4.68 -9.90
N PRO A 21 -10.73 5.60 -9.18
CA PRO A 21 -9.94 6.66 -9.81
C PRO A 21 -8.73 6.11 -10.56
N TRP A 22 -8.12 5.00 -10.09
CA TRP A 22 -7.04 4.34 -10.83
C TRP A 22 -7.50 3.85 -12.21
N LYS A 23 -8.71 3.26 -12.30
CA LYS A 23 -9.30 2.81 -13.57
C LYS A 23 -9.67 3.97 -14.51
N LYS A 24 -10.05 5.12 -13.97
CA LYS A 24 -10.38 6.33 -14.76
C LYS A 24 -9.19 6.91 -15.53
N LEU A 25 -7.97 6.52 -15.19
CA LEU A 25 -6.77 6.90 -15.95
C LEU A 25 -6.61 6.06 -17.23
N LEU A 26 -7.33 4.94 -17.35
CA LEU A 26 -7.27 4.07 -18.52
C LEU A 26 -8.22 4.58 -19.62
N PRO A 27 -7.83 4.50 -20.90
CA PRO A 27 -8.54 5.15 -21.99
C PRO A 27 -10.00 4.70 -22.17
N CYS A 28 -10.35 3.46 -21.81
CA CYS A 28 -11.71 2.92 -21.90
C CYS A 28 -12.41 2.72 -20.53
N ASP A 29 -11.89 3.36 -19.48
CA ASP A 29 -12.38 3.24 -18.10
C ASP A 29 -12.61 1.76 -17.70
N THR A 30 -13.87 1.39 -17.44
CA THR A 30 -14.32 0.07 -17.02
C THR A 30 -15.23 -0.61 -18.03
N ARG A 31 -15.57 0.07 -19.14
CA ARG A 31 -16.62 -0.38 -20.05
C ARG A 31 -16.09 -1.40 -21.06
N HIS A 32 -14.87 -1.22 -21.56
CA HIS A 32 -14.31 -2.05 -22.64
C HIS A 32 -12.83 -2.39 -22.40
N GLY A 33 -12.36 -3.46 -23.03
CA GLY A 33 -10.97 -3.92 -22.94
C GLY A 33 -10.62 -4.62 -21.61
N LEU A 34 -9.31 -4.72 -21.33
CA LEU A 34 -8.80 -5.51 -20.20
C LEU A 34 -9.21 -4.95 -18.84
N ALA A 35 -9.36 -3.63 -18.75
CA ALA A 35 -9.76 -2.92 -17.53
C ALA A 35 -11.17 -3.31 -17.05
N SER A 36 -12.03 -3.79 -17.95
CA SER A 36 -13.37 -4.26 -17.59
C SER A 36 -13.34 -5.46 -16.64
N LEU A 37 -12.35 -6.36 -16.74
CA LEU A 37 -12.22 -7.51 -15.83
C LEU A 37 -11.97 -7.12 -14.37
N LEU A 38 -11.59 -5.88 -14.10
CA LEU A 38 -11.19 -5.49 -12.77
C LEU A 38 -12.41 -5.29 -11.85
N ASN A 39 -13.20 -6.33 -11.59
CA ASN A 39 -14.32 -6.28 -10.65
C ASN A 39 -13.79 -6.21 -9.21
N SER A 40 -14.24 -5.21 -8.45
CA SER A 40 -13.80 -5.00 -7.07
C SER A 40 -14.12 -6.18 -6.15
N GLU A 41 -15.28 -6.80 -6.31
CA GLU A 41 -15.70 -7.92 -5.44
C GLU A 41 -14.72 -9.10 -5.53
N TYR A 42 -14.25 -9.39 -6.75
CA TYR A 42 -13.34 -10.50 -6.99
C TYR A 42 -11.88 -10.15 -6.72
N ILE A 43 -11.46 -8.92 -7.03
CA ILE A 43 -10.09 -8.44 -6.76
C ILE A 43 -9.79 -8.43 -5.26
N HIS A 44 -10.71 -7.95 -4.44
CA HIS A 44 -10.49 -7.83 -3.00
C HIS A 44 -10.64 -9.17 -2.26
N ASN A 45 -11.17 -10.21 -2.93
CA ASN A 45 -11.21 -11.59 -2.42
C ASN A 45 -9.95 -12.40 -2.76
N THR A 46 -8.85 -11.73 -3.12
CA THR A 46 -7.56 -12.37 -3.33
C THR A 46 -6.75 -12.41 -2.03
N ARG A 47 -5.79 -13.32 -1.95
CA ARG A 47 -4.92 -13.41 -0.76
C ARG A 47 -3.97 -12.23 -0.65
N TYR A 48 -3.55 -11.69 -1.78
CA TYR A 48 -2.76 -10.48 -1.87
C TYR A 48 -3.16 -9.71 -3.12
N HIS A 49 -3.43 -8.43 -2.95
CA HIS A 49 -3.63 -7.49 -4.04
C HIS A 49 -2.85 -6.20 -3.79
N SER A 50 -2.28 -5.65 -4.87
CA SER A 50 -1.64 -4.34 -4.83
C SER A 50 -1.92 -3.53 -6.08
N LEU A 51 -1.98 -2.21 -5.90
CA LEU A 51 -2.12 -1.21 -6.95
C LEU A 51 -0.84 -0.36 -6.97
N GLY A 52 -0.36 -0.06 -8.17
CA GLY A 52 0.79 0.79 -8.39
C GLY A 52 0.58 1.75 -9.55
N ILE A 53 1.17 2.93 -9.41
CA ILE A 53 1.35 3.91 -10.47
C ILE A 53 2.83 4.27 -10.48
N HIS A 54 3.46 4.09 -11.64
CA HIS A 54 4.88 4.31 -11.84
C HIS A 54 5.07 5.19 -13.06
N PHE A 55 5.98 6.15 -12.96
CA PHE A 55 6.48 6.88 -14.12
C PHE A 55 7.83 6.30 -14.47
N ARG A 56 7.97 5.86 -15.72
CA ARG A 56 9.19 5.29 -16.26
C ARG A 56 9.69 6.17 -17.38
N GLN A 57 10.96 6.52 -17.36
CA GLN A 57 11.61 7.08 -18.54
C GLN A 57 11.85 5.94 -19.53
N THR A 58 11.33 6.10 -20.74
CA THR A 58 11.52 5.17 -21.86
C THR A 58 12.24 5.90 -22.99
N CYS A 59 12.78 5.14 -23.93
CA CYS A 59 13.37 5.69 -25.13
C CYS A 59 12.28 5.82 -26.20
N SER A 60 12.09 7.02 -26.78
CA SER A 60 11.19 7.18 -27.92
C SER A 60 11.78 6.54 -29.19
N ASP A 61 13.11 6.60 -29.32
CA ASP A 61 13.86 6.07 -30.45
C ASP A 61 14.77 4.92 -30.01
N SER A 62 15.13 4.02 -30.93
CA SER A 62 16.05 2.90 -30.65
C SER A 62 17.44 3.34 -30.20
N THR A 63 17.87 4.56 -30.56
CA THR A 63 19.13 5.19 -30.14
C THR A 63 19.05 5.87 -28.78
N CYS A 64 17.86 5.92 -28.15
CA CYS A 64 17.59 6.56 -26.86
C CYS A 64 18.08 8.02 -26.75
N THR A 65 18.04 8.76 -27.85
CA THR A 65 18.41 10.17 -27.91
C THR A 65 17.30 11.09 -27.38
N ILE A 66 16.04 10.65 -27.54
CA ILE A 66 14.86 11.39 -27.08
C ILE A 66 14.22 10.60 -25.93
N PRO A 67 14.28 11.12 -24.69
CA PRO A 67 13.59 10.50 -23.57
C PRO A 67 12.07 10.72 -23.70
N ALA A 68 11.31 9.65 -23.55
CA ALA A 68 9.87 9.66 -23.39
C ALA A 68 9.50 9.34 -21.94
N LEU A 69 8.31 9.76 -21.52
CA LEU A 69 7.77 9.44 -20.21
C LEU A 69 6.57 8.51 -20.37
N GLU A 70 6.64 7.34 -19.76
CA GLU A 70 5.57 6.35 -19.74
C GLU A 70 4.91 6.31 -18.36
N LEU A 71 3.59 6.41 -18.34
CA LEU A 71 2.77 6.12 -17.17
C LEU A 71 2.45 4.62 -17.15
N GLN A 72 3.07 3.89 -16.24
CA GLN A 72 2.82 2.48 -16.01
C GLN A 72 1.88 2.29 -14.82
N GLN A 73 0.73 1.69 -15.07
CA GLN A 73 -0.21 1.28 -14.02
C GLN A 73 -0.10 -0.23 -13.81
N THR A 74 0.05 -0.68 -12.56
CA THR A 74 0.21 -2.10 -12.23
C THR A 74 -0.84 -2.55 -11.23
N ILE A 75 -1.46 -3.70 -11.49
CA ILE A 75 -2.28 -4.42 -10.52
C ILE A 75 -1.68 -5.80 -10.34
N SER A 76 -1.38 -6.18 -9.11
CA SER A 76 -0.90 -7.52 -8.78
C SER A 76 -1.98 -8.25 -7.99
N LEU A 77 -2.37 -9.44 -8.43
CA LEU A 77 -3.40 -10.25 -7.79
C LEU A 77 -2.86 -11.65 -7.56
N VAL A 78 -2.90 -12.12 -6.32
CA VAL A 78 -2.45 -13.46 -5.93
C VAL A 78 -3.63 -14.24 -5.40
N TYR A 79 -4.13 -15.15 -6.23
CA TYR A 79 -5.22 -16.04 -5.87
C TYR A 79 -4.67 -17.26 -5.14
N ASP A 80 -5.32 -17.62 -4.04
CA ASP A 80 -5.05 -18.88 -3.33
C ASP A 80 -6.07 -19.92 -3.78
N TYR A 81 -5.60 -21.11 -4.17
CA TYR A 81 -6.47 -22.22 -4.56
C TYR A 81 -7.39 -22.68 -3.43
N LYS A 82 -7.02 -22.44 -2.15
CA LYS A 82 -7.91 -22.70 -1.01
C LYS A 82 -9.13 -21.78 -1.01
N ILE A 83 -8.94 -20.52 -1.41
CA ILE A 83 -10.02 -19.52 -1.53
C ILE A 83 -10.88 -19.85 -2.76
N LEU A 84 -10.24 -20.23 -3.88
CA LEU A 84 -10.95 -20.62 -5.10
C LEU A 84 -11.63 -21.99 -5.02
N GLY A 85 -11.32 -22.81 -4.01
CA GLY A 85 -11.82 -24.18 -3.82
C GLY A 85 -11.41 -25.19 -4.91
N THR A 86 -10.72 -24.75 -5.96
CA THR A 86 -10.35 -25.56 -7.12
C THR A 86 -8.98 -25.15 -7.63
N LYS A 87 -8.25 -26.09 -8.26
CA LYS A 87 -6.96 -25.81 -8.93
C LYS A 87 -7.15 -25.20 -10.33
N ASP A 88 -8.37 -25.29 -10.87
CA ASP A 88 -8.78 -24.75 -12.16
C ASP A 88 -9.09 -23.26 -12.06
N TRP A 89 -8.50 -22.46 -12.93
CA TRP A 89 -8.83 -21.04 -13.05
C TRP A 89 -9.61 -20.75 -14.33
N SER A 90 -10.47 -19.74 -14.27
CA SER A 90 -11.14 -19.15 -15.42
C SER A 90 -11.35 -17.67 -15.15
N PHE A 91 -11.50 -16.85 -16.19
CA PHE A 91 -11.76 -15.43 -15.98
C PHE A 91 -13.04 -15.18 -15.18
N ARG A 92 -14.08 -15.98 -15.41
CA ARG A 92 -15.31 -15.88 -14.60
C ARG A 92 -15.07 -16.18 -13.11
N LYS A 93 -14.19 -17.13 -12.77
CA LYS A 93 -13.83 -17.42 -11.37
C LYS A 93 -12.92 -16.35 -10.76
N LEU A 94 -11.95 -15.85 -11.53
CA LEU A 94 -10.94 -14.90 -11.05
C LEU A 94 -11.49 -13.46 -10.98
N PHE A 95 -12.36 -13.08 -11.90
CA PHE A 95 -12.79 -11.70 -12.15
C PHE A 95 -14.31 -11.52 -12.16
N GLY A 96 -15.09 -12.61 -12.03
CA GLY A 96 -16.55 -12.60 -12.09
C GLY A 96 -17.15 -12.56 -13.49
N GLN A 97 -16.36 -12.19 -14.50
CA GLN A 97 -16.80 -12.02 -15.88
C GLN A 97 -15.71 -12.35 -16.90
N GLY A 98 -16.13 -12.51 -18.16
CA GLY A 98 -15.24 -12.53 -19.32
C GLY A 98 -15.15 -11.16 -19.99
N PHE A 99 -14.46 -11.10 -21.12
CA PHE A 99 -14.43 -9.92 -21.98
C PHE A 99 -15.64 -9.88 -22.88
N TYR A 100 -16.13 -8.67 -23.17
CA TYR A 100 -17.23 -8.47 -24.12
C TYR A 100 -16.76 -7.82 -25.42
N GLN A 101 -15.92 -6.78 -25.33
CA GLN A 101 -15.45 -6.00 -26.48
C GLN A 101 -14.04 -5.45 -26.23
N LYS A 102 -13.31 -5.19 -27.32
CA LYS A 102 -11.99 -4.52 -27.26
C LYS A 102 -12.13 -3.03 -26.92
N CYS A 103 -11.06 -2.44 -26.41
CA CYS A 103 -11.00 -0.99 -26.22
C CYS A 103 -10.71 -0.30 -27.55
N ALA A 104 -11.63 0.54 -28.04
CA ALA A 104 -11.48 1.21 -29.34
C ALA A 104 -10.31 2.22 -29.40
N LEU A 105 -9.91 2.76 -28.24
CA LEU A 105 -8.77 3.68 -28.11
C LEU A 105 -7.43 2.96 -27.96
N ALA A 106 -7.43 1.65 -27.73
CA ALA A 106 -6.21 0.88 -27.61
C ALA A 106 -5.80 0.37 -28.99
N ASP A 107 -4.54 0.58 -29.37
CA ASP A 107 -4.00 0.05 -30.63
C ASP A 107 -4.14 -1.47 -30.71
N ARG A 108 -3.97 -2.15 -29.57
CA ARG A 108 -4.02 -3.62 -29.44
C ARG A 108 -4.58 -4.05 -28.09
N SER A 109 -5.14 -5.26 -28.04
CA SER A 109 -5.67 -5.89 -26.83
C SER A 109 -5.37 -7.37 -26.89
N ASP A 110 -4.14 -7.73 -26.51
CA ASP A 110 -3.61 -9.09 -26.58
C ASP A 110 -3.47 -9.66 -25.15
N ILE A 111 -3.83 -10.94 -24.97
CA ILE A 111 -3.66 -11.68 -23.72
C ILE A 111 -2.58 -12.73 -23.94
N PHE A 112 -1.61 -12.79 -23.03
CA PHE A 112 -0.53 -13.76 -23.05
C PHE A 112 -0.62 -14.64 -21.81
N VAL A 113 -0.73 -15.96 -22.01
CA VAL A 113 -0.73 -16.96 -20.95
C VAL A 113 0.57 -17.74 -21.00
N ASP A 114 1.37 -17.69 -19.93
CA ASP A 114 2.63 -18.46 -19.84
C ASP A 114 2.33 -19.95 -19.65
N THR A 115 2.69 -20.75 -20.66
CA THR A 115 2.46 -22.20 -20.70
C THR A 115 3.65 -23.02 -20.20
N ILE A 116 4.85 -22.44 -19.97
CA ILE A 116 6.00 -23.21 -19.45
C ILE A 116 5.85 -23.55 -17.98
N SER A 117 5.08 -22.75 -17.24
CA SER A 117 4.65 -23.11 -15.89
C SER A 117 3.92 -24.46 -15.83
N ALA A 118 3.49 -25.03 -16.98
CA ALA A 118 3.02 -26.41 -17.11
C ALA A 118 4.03 -27.46 -16.60
N SER A 119 5.33 -27.16 -16.59
CA SER A 119 6.35 -28.04 -16.00
C SER A 119 6.23 -28.17 -14.47
N SER A 120 5.67 -27.16 -13.80
CA SER A 120 5.47 -27.15 -12.33
C SER A 120 4.04 -27.50 -11.93
N LYS A 121 3.04 -27.14 -12.74
CA LYS A 121 1.63 -27.50 -12.59
C LYS A 121 1.00 -27.63 -13.97
N TYR A 122 0.73 -28.86 -14.41
CA TYR A 122 0.06 -29.10 -15.68
C TYR A 122 -1.38 -28.54 -15.65
N PHE A 123 -1.66 -27.62 -16.56
CA PHE A 123 -3.01 -27.18 -16.89
C PHE A 123 -3.17 -27.21 -18.41
N GLU A 124 -4.38 -27.49 -18.85
CA GLU A 124 -4.76 -27.45 -20.26
C GLU A 124 -5.71 -26.29 -20.49
N LEU A 125 -5.43 -25.46 -21.50
CA LEU A 125 -6.31 -24.37 -21.91
C LEU A 125 -7.49 -24.95 -22.68
N GLU A 126 -8.72 -24.63 -22.27
CA GLU A 126 -9.93 -25.12 -22.94
C GLU A 126 -10.10 -24.45 -24.32
N GLN A 127 -9.70 -23.18 -24.45
CA GLN A 127 -9.77 -22.43 -25.69
C GLN A 127 -8.45 -22.54 -26.46
N LEU A 128 -8.55 -22.85 -27.76
CA LEU A 128 -7.40 -22.84 -28.66
C LEU A 128 -6.80 -21.42 -28.77
N PRO A 129 -5.48 -21.26 -28.61
CA PRO A 129 -4.83 -19.97 -28.81
C PRO A 129 -4.82 -19.57 -30.28
N ASP A 130 -4.84 -18.26 -30.54
CA ASP A 130 -4.68 -17.73 -31.91
C ASP A 130 -3.26 -17.94 -32.43
N GLU A 131 -2.27 -17.83 -31.53
CA GLU A 131 -0.85 -17.96 -31.84
C GLU A 131 -0.10 -18.49 -30.60
N VAL A 132 0.91 -19.34 -30.82
CA VAL A 132 1.83 -19.79 -29.77
C VAL A 132 3.18 -19.15 -30.01
N ILE A 133 3.64 -18.33 -29.06
CA ILE A 133 4.88 -17.57 -29.18
C ILE A 133 5.93 -18.21 -28.29
N THR A 134 7.07 -18.59 -28.89
CA THR A 134 8.27 -18.98 -28.16
C THR A 134 9.20 -17.78 -28.08
N SER A 135 9.55 -17.39 -26.85
CA SER A 135 10.38 -16.23 -26.55
C SER A 135 11.66 -16.68 -25.88
N PHE A 136 12.80 -16.29 -26.43
CA PHE A 136 14.11 -16.48 -25.81
C PHE A 136 14.60 -15.16 -25.19
N ARG A 137 14.64 -15.10 -23.85
CA ARG A 137 15.03 -13.91 -23.10
C ARG A 137 16.07 -14.26 -22.05
N GLY A 138 17.29 -13.75 -22.21
CA GLY A 138 18.32 -13.77 -21.16
C GLY A 138 18.67 -15.17 -20.69
N GLY A 139 18.84 -16.10 -21.65
CA GLY A 139 19.16 -17.51 -21.38
C GLY A 139 17.98 -18.36 -20.93
N TYR A 140 16.76 -17.83 -20.90
CA TYR A 140 15.55 -18.54 -20.56
C TYR A 140 14.56 -18.52 -21.73
N THR A 141 14.04 -19.69 -22.09
CA THR A 141 12.97 -19.82 -23.08
C THR A 141 11.64 -19.86 -22.35
N SER A 142 10.68 -19.02 -22.78
CA SER A 142 9.28 -18.98 -22.34
C SER A 142 8.34 -19.21 -23.52
N THR A 143 7.24 -19.93 -23.32
CA THR A 143 6.22 -20.21 -24.35
C THR A 143 4.89 -19.64 -23.90
N PHE A 144 4.30 -18.78 -24.71
CA PHE A 144 3.07 -18.07 -24.41
C PHE A 144 1.97 -18.43 -25.40
N ALA A 145 0.80 -18.75 -24.87
CA ALA A 145 -0.43 -18.79 -25.65
C ALA A 145 -0.97 -17.36 -25.79
N LYS A 146 -1.11 -16.88 -27.02
CA LYS A 146 -1.62 -15.54 -27.32
C LYS A 146 -3.08 -15.62 -27.77
N TYR A 147 -3.90 -14.74 -27.19
CA TYR A 147 -5.30 -14.54 -27.55
C TYR A 147 -5.51 -13.06 -27.89
N THR A 148 -6.01 -12.79 -29.09
CA THR A 148 -6.30 -11.44 -29.56
C THR A 148 -7.77 -11.12 -29.31
N LEU A 149 -8.04 -10.06 -28.57
CA LEU A 149 -9.41 -9.70 -28.22
C LEU A 149 -10.16 -9.15 -29.44
N LYS A 150 -11.28 -9.80 -29.79
CA LYS A 150 -12.21 -9.40 -30.85
C LYS A 150 -13.46 -8.77 -30.25
N ASP A 151 -14.37 -8.25 -31.08
CA ASP A 151 -15.65 -7.65 -30.64
C ASP A 151 -16.70 -8.71 -30.27
N ASN A 152 -16.25 -9.82 -29.66
CA ASN A 152 -17.06 -10.96 -29.24
C ASN A 152 -16.71 -11.33 -27.80
N TYR A 153 -17.63 -12.03 -27.13
CA TYR A 153 -17.38 -12.52 -25.78
C TYR A 153 -16.21 -13.52 -25.75
N LEU A 154 -15.23 -13.29 -24.87
CA LEU A 154 -14.08 -14.17 -24.64
C LEU A 154 -13.89 -14.40 -23.15
N SER A 155 -13.89 -15.66 -22.72
CA SER A 155 -13.50 -16.06 -21.37
C SER A 155 -12.54 -17.22 -21.46
N LEU A 156 -11.33 -17.07 -20.92
CA LEU A 156 -10.37 -18.17 -20.84
C LEU A 156 -10.66 -19.03 -19.61
N SER A 157 -10.45 -20.33 -19.76
CA SER A 157 -10.57 -21.33 -18.73
C SER A 157 -9.50 -22.40 -18.90
N THR A 158 -9.07 -22.94 -17.77
CA THR A 158 -8.14 -24.06 -17.71
C THR A 158 -8.78 -25.24 -17.01
N LYS A 159 -8.45 -26.45 -17.47
CA LYS A 159 -8.68 -27.68 -16.72
C LYS A 159 -7.37 -28.20 -16.15
N LYS A 160 -7.46 -28.78 -14.96
CA LYS A 160 -6.37 -29.50 -14.31
C LYS A 160 -5.89 -30.60 -15.25
N GLY A 161 -4.59 -30.62 -15.54
CA GLY A 161 -3.97 -31.74 -16.24
C GLY A 161 -4.04 -33.01 -15.38
N ASN A 162 -4.06 -34.17 -16.03
CA ASN A 162 -4.23 -35.47 -15.35
C ASN A 162 -3.08 -35.84 -14.39
N THR A 163 -1.99 -35.08 -14.36
CA THR A 163 -0.80 -35.37 -13.56
C THR A 163 -0.70 -34.46 -12.32
N GLU A 164 -0.72 -35.08 -11.13
CA GLU A 164 -0.42 -34.36 -9.88
C GLU A 164 1.09 -34.29 -9.66
N ILE A 165 1.72 -33.25 -10.21
CA ILE A 165 3.11 -32.93 -9.88
C ILE A 165 3.13 -31.96 -8.72
N VAL A 166 3.94 -32.27 -7.70
CA VAL A 166 4.27 -31.31 -6.66
C VAL A 166 5.26 -30.31 -7.25
N PRO A 167 4.89 -29.03 -7.41
CA PRO A 167 5.80 -28.04 -7.95
C PRO A 167 7.00 -27.86 -7.02
N LEU A 168 8.20 -28.08 -7.54
CA LEU A 168 9.42 -27.60 -6.89
C LEU A 168 9.41 -26.07 -6.93
N GLN A 169 9.22 -25.43 -5.78
CA GLN A 169 9.35 -23.99 -5.66
C GLN A 169 10.82 -23.61 -5.69
N ILE A 170 11.30 -23.25 -6.89
CA ILE A 170 12.65 -22.73 -7.07
C ILE A 170 12.61 -21.23 -6.72
N PRO A 171 13.35 -20.78 -5.69
CA PRO A 171 13.37 -19.37 -5.35
C PRO A 171 13.98 -18.54 -6.49
N PRO A 172 13.56 -17.28 -6.67
CA PRO A 172 14.16 -16.40 -7.68
C PRO A 172 15.64 -16.14 -7.35
N TYR A 173 16.39 -15.67 -8.35
CA TYR A 173 17.83 -15.38 -8.18
C TYR A 173 18.11 -14.33 -7.10
N ILE A 174 17.19 -13.39 -6.94
CA ILE A 174 17.20 -12.44 -5.84
C ILE A 174 15.82 -12.40 -5.19
N HIS A 175 15.79 -12.50 -3.88
CA HIS A 175 14.63 -12.20 -3.06
C HIS A 175 15.11 -11.57 -1.74
N ALA A 176 14.18 -10.94 -1.04
CA ALA A 176 14.48 -10.29 0.22
C ALA A 176 13.28 -10.29 1.12
N ASN A 177 13.56 -10.21 2.41
CA ASN A 177 12.58 -10.03 3.45
C ASN A 177 13.06 -9.00 4.47
N GLN A 178 12.10 -8.40 5.16
CA GLN A 178 12.33 -7.38 6.15
C GLN A 178 11.52 -7.66 7.41
N TYR A 179 12.12 -7.46 8.57
CA TYR A 179 11.46 -7.67 9.86
C TYR A 179 12.03 -6.72 10.93
N LEU A 180 11.28 -6.56 12.01
CA LEU A 180 11.69 -5.78 13.18
C LEU A 180 12.38 -6.67 14.21
N ILE A 181 13.37 -6.12 14.89
CA ILE A 181 14.04 -6.71 16.06
C ILE A 181 13.91 -5.75 17.25
N GLY A 182 14.10 -6.27 18.46
CA GLY A 182 14.05 -5.50 19.69
C GLY A 182 13.16 -6.14 20.76
N TYR A 183 13.30 -5.67 21.99
CA TYR A 183 12.46 -6.07 23.12
C TYR A 183 11.98 -4.81 23.84
N GLY A 184 10.70 -4.79 24.20
CA GLY A 184 10.04 -3.62 24.78
C GLY A 184 9.75 -2.52 23.76
N GLN A 185 9.37 -1.35 24.25
CA GLN A 185 9.03 -0.15 23.47
C GLN A 185 10.06 0.98 23.68
N GLU A 186 11.33 0.62 23.91
CA GLU A 186 12.43 1.58 24.10
C GLU A 186 13.40 1.55 22.92
N LYS A 187 13.94 0.37 22.60
CA LYS A 187 14.89 0.16 21.50
C LYS A 187 14.41 -0.92 20.55
N GLY A 188 14.59 -0.66 19.25
CA GLY A 188 14.29 -1.61 18.19
C GLY A 188 15.36 -1.58 17.10
N GLY A 189 15.15 -2.38 16.07
CA GLY A 189 15.96 -2.35 14.88
C GLY A 189 15.19 -2.87 13.68
N ILE A 190 15.61 -2.42 12.50
CA ILE A 190 15.10 -2.87 11.22
C ILE A 190 16.14 -3.78 10.61
N VAL A 191 15.76 -5.01 10.29
CA VAL A 191 16.63 -5.97 9.61
C VAL A 191 16.07 -6.27 8.24
N THR A 192 16.89 -6.07 7.21
CA THR A 192 16.61 -6.49 5.83
C THR A 192 17.59 -7.58 5.46
N LYS A 193 17.06 -8.74 5.06
CA LYS A 193 17.84 -9.87 4.56
C LYS A 193 17.63 -9.98 3.06
N ILE A 194 18.75 -10.02 2.34
CA ILE A 194 18.79 -10.14 0.88
C ILE A 194 19.50 -11.44 0.53
N TYR A 195 18.86 -12.25 -0.29
CA TYR A 195 19.36 -13.55 -0.71
C TYR A 195 19.80 -13.47 -2.16
N ASN A 196 21.10 -13.72 -2.40
CA ASN A 196 21.63 -13.93 -3.73
C ASN A 196 21.75 -15.42 -3.99
N ASN A 197 20.80 -15.99 -4.75
CA ASN A 197 20.82 -17.39 -5.17
C ASN A 197 21.61 -17.61 -6.46
N PHE A 198 22.20 -16.57 -7.03
CA PHE A 198 22.99 -16.64 -8.25
C PHE A 198 24.44 -17.05 -7.93
N TRP A 199 25.10 -17.69 -8.90
CA TRP A 199 26.47 -18.20 -8.78
C TRP A 199 27.56 -17.13 -8.91
N LYS A 200 27.19 -15.88 -9.23
CA LYS A 200 28.10 -14.72 -9.33
C LYS A 200 27.64 -13.65 -8.35
N HIS A 201 28.54 -12.71 -8.09
CA HIS A 201 28.20 -11.54 -7.31
C HIS A 201 27.14 -10.70 -8.04
N LEU A 202 26.25 -10.07 -7.28
CA LEU A 202 25.24 -9.16 -7.80
C LEU A 202 25.41 -7.79 -7.14
N ASP A 203 25.46 -6.74 -7.95
CA ASP A 203 25.46 -5.36 -7.46
C ASP A 203 24.01 -4.92 -7.25
N VAL A 204 23.71 -4.48 -6.03
CA VAL A 204 22.36 -4.11 -5.59
C VAL A 204 22.35 -2.77 -4.89
N ILE A 205 21.29 -2.02 -5.09
CA ILE A 205 21.00 -0.78 -4.38
C ILE A 205 19.82 -1.06 -3.45
N LEU A 206 20.07 -1.00 -2.14
CA LEU A 206 19.02 -0.99 -1.13
C LEU A 206 18.61 0.44 -0.86
N LEU A 207 17.32 0.73 -1.00
CA LEU A 207 16.72 2.00 -0.63
C LEU A 207 15.70 1.78 0.50
N GLN A 208 15.84 2.53 1.59
CA GLN A 208 14.87 2.61 2.67
C GLN A 208 14.43 4.06 2.88
N ASN A 209 13.12 4.25 2.94
CA ASN A 209 12.48 5.51 3.29
C ASN A 209 11.73 5.32 4.62
N ILE A 210 12.36 5.72 5.72
CA ILE A 210 11.90 5.42 7.07
C ILE A 210 11.21 6.66 7.65
N PRO A 211 9.99 6.56 8.18
CA PRO A 211 9.29 7.70 8.75
C PRO A 211 10.09 8.43 9.85
N TRP A 212 9.87 9.74 9.97
CA TRP A 212 10.59 10.58 10.94
C TRP A 212 10.42 10.16 12.40
N TYR A 213 9.34 9.43 12.70
CA TYR A 213 9.04 8.91 14.04
C TYR A 213 9.77 7.60 14.37
N VAL A 214 10.62 7.11 13.48
CA VAL A 214 11.52 5.98 13.72
C VAL A 214 12.95 6.48 13.53
N PRO A 215 13.53 7.18 14.53
CA PRO A 215 14.87 7.72 14.45
C PRO A 215 15.91 6.61 14.35
N ILE A 216 16.49 6.45 13.16
CA ILE A 216 17.57 5.50 12.91
C ILE A 216 18.95 6.09 13.16
N TYR A 217 19.85 5.27 13.68
CA TYR A 217 21.23 5.64 13.94
C TYR A 217 22.18 5.08 12.89
N LEU A 218 22.77 5.94 12.06
CA LEU A 218 23.66 5.47 11.01
C LEU A 218 24.88 4.70 11.55
N HIS A 219 25.36 5.05 12.74
CA HIS A 219 26.50 4.39 13.37
C HIS A 219 26.21 2.94 13.81
N THR A 220 24.94 2.52 13.88
CA THR A 220 24.54 1.14 14.19
C THR A 220 24.32 0.29 12.94
N LEU A 221 24.50 0.87 11.74
CA LEU A 221 24.41 0.15 10.47
C LEU A 221 25.45 -0.98 10.44
N LYS A 222 24.96 -2.21 10.43
CA LYS A 222 25.78 -3.42 10.27
C LYS A 222 25.34 -4.18 9.04
N ILE A 223 26.31 -4.62 8.25
CA ILE A 223 26.07 -5.35 7.01
C ILE A 223 26.92 -6.61 7.06
N VAL A 224 26.25 -7.76 7.15
CA VAL A 224 26.87 -9.06 7.36
C VAL A 224 26.44 -10.00 6.24
N ALA A 225 27.37 -10.55 5.46
CA ALA A 225 27.09 -11.61 4.50
C ALA A 225 27.77 -12.91 4.91
N ASN A 226 27.00 -13.99 5.01
CA ASN A 226 27.49 -15.31 5.43
C ASN A 226 28.36 -15.26 6.71
N GLY A 227 27.99 -14.41 7.66
CA GLY A 227 28.71 -14.22 8.93
C GLY A 227 29.96 -13.34 8.87
N ARG A 228 30.26 -12.70 7.74
CA ARG A 228 31.38 -11.76 7.58
C ARG A 228 30.87 -10.34 7.35
N ASP A 229 31.49 -9.37 7.99
CA ASP A 229 31.18 -7.96 7.78
C ASP A 229 31.59 -7.52 6.37
N ILE A 230 30.69 -6.84 5.68
CA ILE A 230 30.91 -6.26 4.35
C ILE A 230 30.71 -4.75 4.42
N GLN A 231 31.58 -4.00 3.76
CA GLN A 231 31.45 -2.55 3.63
C GLN A 231 30.66 -2.19 2.37
N PRO A 232 29.79 -1.16 2.42
CA PRO A 232 29.10 -0.65 1.24
C PRO A 232 30.06 0.08 0.30
N PHE A 233 29.82 0.00 -1.01
CA PHE A 233 30.59 0.75 -2.01
C PHE A 233 30.25 2.24 -1.98
N ALA A 234 28.97 2.54 -1.77
CA ALA A 234 28.46 3.88 -1.62
C ALA A 234 27.33 3.86 -0.61
N LEU A 235 27.26 4.92 0.18
CA LEU A 235 26.25 5.12 1.20
C LEU A 235 25.76 6.54 1.08
N ARG A 236 24.45 6.71 0.89
CA ARG A 236 23.80 8.01 0.93
C ARG A 236 22.76 7.99 2.03
N TYR A 237 22.99 8.85 3.01
CA TYR A 237 22.10 9.02 4.14
C TYR A 237 21.62 10.47 4.19
N ILE A 238 20.31 10.66 4.33
CA ILE A 238 19.73 11.96 4.60
C ILE A 238 18.94 11.83 5.90
N PRO A 239 19.33 12.57 6.95
CA PRO A 239 18.65 12.49 8.23
C PRO A 239 17.21 12.98 8.10
N GLY A 240 16.32 12.32 8.83
CA GLY A 240 14.95 12.74 9.00
C GLY A 240 14.86 13.97 9.87
N LYS A 241 13.76 14.72 9.72
CA LYS A 241 13.40 15.84 10.57
C LYS A 241 12.00 15.61 11.09
N GLN A 242 11.83 15.65 12.41
CA GLN A 242 10.55 15.36 13.06
C GLN A 242 9.41 16.18 12.44
N ARG A 243 8.31 15.51 12.10
CA ARG A 243 7.09 16.09 11.48
C ARG A 243 7.27 16.74 10.11
N GLU A 244 8.47 16.74 9.54
CA GLU A 244 8.75 17.40 8.26
C GLU A 244 9.25 16.42 7.21
N LYS A 245 10.16 15.51 7.57
CA LYS A 245 10.91 14.74 6.58
C LYS A 245 11.31 13.35 7.09
N PRO A 246 11.08 12.28 6.31
CA PRO A 246 11.56 10.93 6.66
C PRO A 246 13.09 10.80 6.52
N TYR A 247 13.64 9.75 7.14
CA TYR A 247 15.02 9.32 6.94
C TYR A 247 15.14 8.62 5.59
N TYR A 248 16.18 8.97 4.84
CA TYR A 248 16.50 8.35 3.55
C TYR A 248 17.84 7.61 3.69
N LEU A 249 17.83 6.31 3.42
CA LEU A 249 19.02 5.47 3.46
C LEU A 249 19.13 4.71 2.14
N GLU A 250 20.20 4.96 1.40
CA GLU A 250 20.53 4.30 0.15
C GLU A 250 21.91 3.67 0.26
N VAL A 251 21.99 2.36 0.06
CA VAL A 251 23.19 1.54 0.27
C VAL A 251 23.50 0.75 -0.99
N LEU A 252 24.66 0.99 -1.59
CA LEU A 252 25.16 0.23 -2.74
C LEU A 252 26.05 -0.91 -2.24
N LEU A 253 25.67 -2.14 -2.57
CA LEU A 253 26.29 -3.36 -2.08
C LEU A 253 26.60 -4.34 -3.21
N ARG A 254 27.70 -5.07 -3.07
CA ARG A 254 27.98 -6.27 -3.89
C ARG A 254 27.67 -7.50 -3.06
N LEU A 255 26.59 -8.18 -3.39
CA LEU A 255 26.20 -9.42 -2.75
C LEU A 255 27.13 -10.54 -3.23
N PRO A 256 27.78 -11.28 -2.32
CA PRO A 256 28.56 -12.47 -2.70
C PRO A 256 27.68 -13.53 -3.39
N PRO A 257 28.25 -14.42 -4.22
CA PRO A 257 27.50 -15.52 -4.83
C PRO A 257 26.92 -16.46 -3.77
N GLN A 258 25.72 -16.99 -4.01
CA GLN A 258 25.06 -17.96 -3.12
C GLN A 258 25.12 -17.57 -1.64
N SER A 259 24.73 -16.34 -1.33
CA SER A 259 24.89 -15.76 -0.01
C SER A 259 23.63 -15.10 0.51
N THR A 260 23.54 -15.02 1.83
CA THR A 260 22.53 -14.22 2.52
C THR A 260 23.23 -13.02 3.16
N THR A 261 22.85 -11.82 2.73
CA THR A 261 23.35 -10.56 3.29
C THR A 261 22.28 -9.95 4.19
N THR A 262 22.64 -9.70 5.44
CA THR A 262 21.78 -9.09 6.45
C THR A 262 22.24 -7.67 6.69
N ILE A 263 21.31 -6.72 6.57
CA ILE A 263 21.52 -5.30 6.79
C ILE A 263 20.65 -4.92 7.98
N SER A 264 21.26 -4.48 9.07
CA SER A 264 20.55 -4.10 10.29
C SER A 264 20.88 -2.66 10.69
N VAL A 265 19.85 -1.92 11.10
CA VAL A 265 19.98 -0.56 11.66
C VAL A 265 19.08 -0.46 12.88
N ASP A 266 19.63 0.07 13.97
CA ASP A 266 18.89 0.26 15.22
C ASP A 266 18.16 1.61 15.22
N PHE A 267 17.03 1.65 15.92
CA PHE A 267 16.24 2.85 16.16
C PHE A 267 15.69 2.88 17.59
N ASP A 268 15.37 4.08 18.08
CA ASP A 268 14.66 4.25 19.34
C ASP A 268 13.19 4.57 19.11
N TYR A 269 12.34 4.13 20.03
CA TYR A 269 10.93 4.52 20.02
C TYR A 269 10.79 5.95 20.53
N ILE A 270 9.95 6.75 19.87
CA ILE A 270 9.63 8.11 20.30
C ILE A 270 8.17 8.21 20.73
N PHE A 271 7.91 9.16 21.63
CA PHE A 271 6.55 9.55 21.97
C PHE A 271 6.00 10.51 20.93
N LEU A 272 4.87 10.12 20.36
CA LEU A 272 4.05 11.01 19.54
C LEU A 272 3.09 11.82 20.41
N LYS A 273 2.65 12.96 19.90
CA LYS A 273 1.54 13.70 20.52
C LYS A 273 0.25 12.89 20.39
N TRP A 274 -0.68 13.05 21.33
CA TRP A 274 -1.94 12.32 21.30
C TRP A 274 -2.73 12.53 19.99
N GLN A 275 -2.64 13.72 19.38
CA GLN A 275 -3.29 14.06 18.11
C GLN A 275 -2.62 13.41 16.88
N GLU A 276 -1.41 12.89 17.02
CA GLU A 276 -0.64 12.24 15.95
C GLU A 276 -0.95 10.74 15.86
N TYR A 277 -1.64 10.19 16.86
CA TYR A 277 -2.07 8.80 16.82
C TYR A 277 -3.25 8.61 15.85
N PRO A 278 -3.28 7.50 15.12
CA PRO A 278 -4.49 7.10 14.40
C PRO A 278 -5.66 6.87 15.39
N PRO A 279 -6.91 6.89 14.92
CA PRO A 279 -8.09 6.63 15.76
C PRO A 279 -8.00 5.32 16.56
N ASP A 280 -7.32 4.30 16.00
CA ASP A 280 -6.92 3.09 16.73
C ASP A 280 -5.40 3.10 16.96
N ALA A 281 -4.99 3.59 18.13
CA ALA A 281 -3.58 3.68 18.51
C ALA A 281 -2.93 2.30 18.75
N ASN A 282 -3.72 1.27 19.05
CA ASN A 282 -3.21 -0.07 19.38
C ASN A 282 -2.81 -0.87 18.14
N HIS A 283 -3.34 -0.51 16.97
CA HIS A 283 -2.97 -1.12 15.68
C HIS A 283 -1.50 -0.89 15.32
N GLY A 284 -0.91 0.23 15.75
CA GLY A 284 0.45 0.62 15.42
C GLY A 284 0.58 1.41 14.11
N PHE A 285 1.83 1.71 13.75
CA PHE A 285 2.22 2.55 12.64
C PHE A 285 2.88 1.72 11.54
N TYR A 286 2.59 2.04 10.29
CA TYR A 286 3.18 1.35 9.15
C TYR A 286 4.48 2.01 8.69
N ILE A 287 5.50 1.21 8.48
CA ILE A 287 6.76 1.59 7.83
C ILE A 287 6.75 1.01 6.41
N GLY A 288 7.12 1.83 5.43
CA GLY A 288 7.19 1.42 4.03
C GLY A 288 8.21 0.31 3.80
N SER A 289 8.00 -0.46 2.74
CA SER A 289 8.95 -1.50 2.33
C SER A 289 10.27 -0.92 1.82
N ALA A 290 11.34 -1.68 2.03
CA ALA A 290 12.61 -1.45 1.37
C ALA A 290 12.52 -1.81 -0.12
N ILE A 291 13.20 -1.04 -0.95
CA ILE A 291 13.31 -1.29 -2.38
C ILE A 291 14.72 -1.78 -2.66
N ILE A 292 14.83 -2.90 -3.37
CA ILE A 292 16.09 -3.47 -3.80
C ILE A 292 16.11 -3.44 -5.32
N SER A 293 16.99 -2.62 -5.88
CA SER A 293 17.22 -2.55 -7.31
C SER A 293 18.48 -3.34 -7.66
N ALA A 294 18.38 -4.24 -8.64
CA ALA A 294 19.49 -5.08 -9.07
C ALA A 294 19.52 -5.21 -10.59
N TYR A 295 20.71 -5.35 -11.17
CA TYR A 295 20.88 -5.67 -12.58
C TYR A 295 21.20 -7.16 -12.73
N LEU A 296 20.20 -7.95 -13.10
CA LEU A 296 20.35 -9.40 -13.25
C LEU A 296 20.97 -9.75 -14.60
N PRO A 297 21.91 -10.70 -14.67
CA PRO A 297 22.51 -11.12 -15.93
C PRO A 297 21.63 -12.10 -16.74
N LEU A 298 20.61 -12.69 -16.12
CA LEU A 298 19.67 -13.62 -16.74
C LEU A 298 18.22 -13.17 -16.48
N ALA A 299 17.32 -13.48 -17.40
CA ALA A 299 15.89 -13.12 -17.32
C ALA A 299 14.98 -14.30 -16.95
N ARG A 300 15.44 -15.19 -16.05
CA ARG A 300 14.59 -16.26 -15.52
C ARG A 300 13.60 -15.69 -14.50
N ASN A 301 12.32 -16.04 -14.62
CA ASN A 301 11.23 -15.51 -13.79
C ASN A 301 11.16 -13.97 -13.80
N PHE A 302 11.50 -13.36 -14.95
CA PHE A 302 11.54 -11.91 -15.12
C PHE A 302 10.38 -11.43 -15.98
N THR A 303 9.47 -10.66 -15.39
CA THR A 303 8.28 -10.07 -16.05
C THR A 303 8.44 -8.58 -16.34
N GLY A 304 9.62 -8.00 -16.06
CA GLY A 304 9.86 -6.58 -16.28
C GLY A 304 9.89 -6.21 -17.77
N LEU A 305 9.35 -5.03 -18.08
CA LEU A 305 9.35 -4.47 -19.42
C LEU A 305 10.75 -3.91 -19.77
N PRO A 306 11.18 -3.99 -21.04
CA PRO A 306 12.43 -3.37 -21.52
C PRO A 306 12.38 -1.83 -21.44
N GLN A 307 13.52 -1.13 -21.46
CA GLN A 307 13.56 0.36 -21.38
C GLN A 307 13.18 1.07 -22.69
N ASP A 308 13.42 0.41 -23.80
CA ASP A 308 13.16 0.77 -25.20
C ASP A 308 11.78 0.27 -25.70
N GLY A 309 10.94 -0.29 -24.81
CA GLY A 309 9.61 -0.77 -25.16
C GLY A 309 8.62 -0.71 -24.01
N GLY A 310 7.39 -0.30 -24.29
CA GLY A 310 6.31 -0.14 -23.31
C GLY A 310 5.41 -1.36 -23.15
N THR A 311 5.50 -2.34 -24.05
CA THR A 311 4.55 -3.46 -24.09
C THR A 311 5.20 -4.79 -23.73
N ILE A 312 4.39 -5.74 -23.26
CA ILE A 312 4.86 -7.11 -23.00
C ILE A 312 5.44 -7.78 -24.25
N ARG A 313 5.00 -7.36 -25.45
CA ARG A 313 5.48 -7.88 -26.72
C ARG A 313 6.94 -7.50 -26.98
N ASP A 314 7.34 -6.31 -26.55
CA ASP A 314 8.72 -5.84 -26.65
C ASP A 314 9.67 -6.66 -25.76
N SER A 315 9.12 -7.45 -24.84
CA SER A 315 9.88 -8.39 -24.01
C SER A 315 10.19 -9.72 -24.71
N PHE A 316 9.52 -10.04 -25.81
CA PHE A 316 9.72 -11.29 -26.53
C PHE A 316 10.98 -11.24 -27.40
N ASN A 317 11.80 -12.29 -27.32
CA ASN A 317 13.08 -12.38 -28.02
C ASN A 317 14.04 -11.20 -27.75
N ALA A 318 13.85 -10.49 -26.63
CA ALA A 318 14.62 -9.32 -26.23
C ALA A 318 15.77 -9.71 -25.28
N SER A 319 16.72 -10.49 -25.78
CA SER A 319 17.91 -10.88 -25.01
C SER A 319 18.92 -9.73 -24.90
N ARG A 320 19.48 -9.52 -23.70
CA ARG A 320 20.32 -8.36 -23.35
C ARG A 320 21.40 -8.73 -22.35
N ASN A 321 22.38 -7.84 -22.20
CA ASN A 321 23.48 -7.99 -21.26
C ASN A 321 23.03 -7.96 -19.78
N GLY A 322 21.84 -7.41 -19.50
CA GLY A 322 21.17 -7.64 -18.24
C GLY A 322 19.83 -6.93 -18.11
N TYR A 323 19.23 -7.13 -16.93
CA TYR A 323 17.81 -6.93 -16.67
C TYR A 323 17.64 -6.21 -15.34
N LEU A 324 17.15 -4.98 -15.39
CA LEU A 324 16.85 -4.21 -14.19
C LEU A 324 15.61 -4.79 -13.50
N VAL A 325 15.79 -5.25 -12.26
CA VAL A 325 14.73 -5.74 -11.38
C VAL A 325 14.62 -4.84 -10.17
N GLN A 326 13.39 -4.56 -9.76
CA GLN A 326 13.07 -3.96 -8.48
C GLN A 326 12.26 -4.93 -7.63
N VAL A 327 12.82 -5.35 -6.51
CA VAL A 327 12.14 -6.16 -5.50
C VAL A 327 11.73 -5.26 -4.35
N ARG A 328 10.52 -5.46 -3.82
CA ARG A 328 10.03 -4.76 -2.62
C ARG A 328 9.88 -5.78 -1.49
N THR A 329 10.35 -5.44 -0.31
CA THR A 329 10.16 -6.24 0.90
C THR A 329 8.78 -6.01 1.50
N GLU A 330 8.51 -6.64 2.63
CA GLU A 330 7.29 -6.47 3.42
C GLU A 330 7.22 -5.06 4.03
N SER A 331 6.00 -4.52 4.14
CA SER A 331 5.75 -3.35 5.00
C SER A 331 5.76 -3.78 6.47
N LEU A 332 6.38 -2.99 7.33
CA LEU A 332 6.45 -3.30 8.76
C LEU A 332 5.36 -2.56 9.53
N VAL A 333 4.93 -3.14 10.65
CA VAL A 333 4.05 -2.48 11.62
C VAL A 333 4.82 -2.33 12.93
N ILE A 334 4.92 -1.11 13.43
CA ILE A 334 5.58 -0.77 14.69
C ILE A 334 4.57 -0.23 15.70
N THR A 335 4.57 -0.78 16.91
CA THR A 335 3.70 -0.32 18.00
C THR A 335 4.43 0.69 18.88
N LEU A 336 4.19 1.97 18.61
CA LEU A 336 4.75 3.07 19.40
C LEU A 336 4.13 3.11 20.82
N PRO A 337 4.85 3.62 21.83
CA PRO A 337 4.35 3.70 23.19
C PRO A 337 3.14 4.64 23.28
N THR A 338 1.96 4.06 23.50
CA THR A 338 0.69 4.78 23.50
C THR A 338 0.54 5.66 24.76
N PRO A 339 0.15 6.94 24.61
CA PRO A 339 -0.11 7.81 25.76
C PRO A 339 -1.44 7.43 26.44
N ASP A 340 -1.63 7.90 27.66
CA ASP A 340 -2.93 7.79 28.33
C ASP A 340 -3.98 8.69 27.64
N PHE A 341 -4.85 8.09 26.84
CA PHE A 341 -5.95 8.79 26.16
C PHE A 341 -7.09 9.20 27.10
N SER A 342 -7.14 8.66 28.33
CA SER A 342 -8.21 8.96 29.28
C SER A 342 -8.09 10.36 29.88
N MET A 343 -6.86 10.85 30.13
CA MET A 343 -6.65 12.17 30.71
C MET A 343 -7.17 13.31 29.81
N PRO A 344 -6.81 13.39 28.51
CA PRO A 344 -7.37 14.40 27.61
C PRO A 344 -8.89 14.26 27.46
N TYR A 345 -9.41 13.03 27.38
CA TYR A 345 -10.84 12.78 27.27
C TYR A 345 -11.61 13.35 28.47
N ASN A 346 -11.16 13.06 29.69
CA ASN A 346 -11.79 13.54 30.91
C ASN A 346 -11.76 15.08 30.99
N VAL A 347 -10.65 15.71 30.60
CA VAL A 347 -10.52 17.17 30.56
C VAL A 347 -11.47 17.79 29.53
N ILE A 348 -11.58 17.21 28.34
CA ILE A 348 -12.49 17.67 27.29
C ILE A 348 -13.94 17.55 27.77
N CYS A 349 -14.33 16.42 28.35
CA CYS A 349 -15.67 16.22 28.91
C CYS A 349 -15.99 17.26 29.99
N LEU A 350 -15.06 17.54 30.90
CA LEU A 350 -15.24 18.56 31.94
C LEU A 350 -15.35 19.97 31.33
N ALA A 351 -14.49 20.34 30.40
CA ALA A 351 -14.55 21.65 29.75
C ALA A 351 -15.86 21.83 28.96
N CYS A 352 -16.27 20.82 28.18
CA CYS A 352 -17.51 20.85 27.41
C CYS A 352 -18.75 20.94 28.32
N THR A 353 -18.76 20.24 29.46
CA THR A 353 -19.87 20.34 30.43
C THR A 353 -19.95 21.71 31.08
N VAL A 354 -18.82 22.30 31.49
CA VAL A 354 -18.77 23.68 32.01
C VAL A 354 -19.28 24.68 30.97
N VAL A 355 -18.83 24.56 29.71
CA VAL A 355 -19.29 25.43 28.62
C VAL A 355 -20.79 25.25 28.36
N ALA A 356 -21.30 24.01 28.34
CA ALA A 356 -22.72 23.74 28.14
C ALA A 356 -23.58 24.32 29.28
N LEU A 357 -23.13 24.20 30.53
CA LEU A 357 -23.81 24.77 31.70
C LEU A 357 -23.80 26.30 31.70
N ALA A 358 -22.70 26.92 31.26
CA ALA A 358 -22.58 28.38 31.18
C ALA A 358 -23.35 28.97 29.98
N PHE A 359 -23.45 28.23 28.87
CA PHE A 359 -24.06 28.71 27.63
C PHE A 359 -25.53 29.09 27.82
N GLY A 360 -26.33 28.27 28.52
CA GLY A 360 -27.74 28.55 28.75
C GLY A 360 -28.00 29.89 29.43
N PRO A 361 -27.42 30.15 30.63
CA PRO A 361 -27.54 31.43 31.32
C PRO A 361 -27.00 32.63 30.52
N LEU A 362 -25.83 32.50 29.89
CA LEU A 362 -25.22 33.56 29.09
C LEU A 362 -26.09 33.92 27.88
N HIS A 363 -26.58 32.90 27.17
CA HIS A 363 -27.49 33.09 26.04
C HIS A 363 -28.78 33.76 26.50
N ASN A 364 -29.34 33.33 27.64
CA ASN A 364 -30.59 33.89 28.16
C ASN A 364 -30.45 35.37 28.57
N ILE A 365 -29.35 35.74 29.22
CA ILE A 365 -29.07 37.15 29.62
C ILE A 365 -28.85 38.03 28.40
N THR A 366 -28.11 37.53 27.40
CA THR A 366 -27.77 38.32 26.21
C THR A 366 -28.90 38.44 25.19
N THR A 367 -29.84 37.49 25.17
CA THR A 367 -30.93 37.47 24.17
C THR A 367 -32.30 37.87 24.72
N ARG A 368 -32.58 37.75 26.03
CA ARG A 368 -33.88 38.19 26.57
C ARG A 368 -33.98 39.71 26.59
N LYS A 369 -34.97 40.25 25.87
CA LYS A 369 -35.44 41.63 26.06
C LYS A 369 -36.05 41.76 27.45
N LEU A 370 -35.44 42.58 28.30
CA LEU A 370 -35.99 42.94 29.60
C LEU A 370 -37.24 43.79 29.39
N VAL A 371 -38.42 43.21 29.63
CA VAL A 371 -39.69 43.95 29.64
C VAL A 371 -39.97 44.37 31.07
N LEU A 372 -39.97 45.68 31.33
CA LEU A 372 -40.36 46.25 32.60
C LEU A 372 -41.83 45.93 32.88
N LYS A 373 -42.10 45.11 33.90
CA LYS A 373 -43.46 44.96 34.43
C LYS A 373 -43.79 46.22 35.24
N PRO A 374 -44.85 46.97 34.91
CA PRO A 374 -45.24 48.11 35.72
C PRO A 374 -45.63 47.63 37.12
N MET A 375 -45.10 48.27 38.17
CA MET A 375 -45.59 48.05 39.53
C MET A 375 -47.06 48.44 39.57
N LYS A 376 -47.96 47.46 39.75
CA LYS A 376 -49.33 47.75 40.14
C LYS A 376 -49.27 48.47 41.49
N LYS A 377 -49.59 49.78 41.51
CA LYS A 377 -49.89 50.50 42.74
C LYS A 377 -51.00 49.70 43.44
N LEU A 378 -50.70 49.08 44.58
CA LEU A 378 -51.74 48.45 45.40
C LEU A 378 -52.77 49.54 45.73
N GLY A 379 -54.00 49.36 45.25
CA GLY A 379 -55.11 50.24 45.60
C GLY A 379 -55.37 50.18 47.11
N LEU A 380 -55.93 51.27 47.67
CA LEU A 380 -56.29 51.37 49.10
C LEU A 380 -57.08 50.15 49.60
N LEU A 381 -57.87 49.51 48.75
CA LEU A 381 -58.64 48.30 49.06
C LEU A 381 -57.78 47.07 49.42
N ASP A 382 -56.60 46.91 48.80
CA ASP A 382 -55.69 45.79 49.13
C ASP A 382 -54.93 46.04 50.45
N ARG A 383 -54.74 47.31 50.83
CA ARG A 383 -54.18 47.68 52.15
C ARG A 383 -55.20 47.49 53.26
N LEU A 384 -56.47 47.83 53.02
CA LEU A 384 -57.57 47.58 53.95
C LEU A 384 -57.84 46.07 54.15
N LYS A 385 -57.78 45.27 53.08
CA LYS A 385 -57.87 43.80 53.21
C LYS A 385 -56.73 43.20 54.05
N LYS A 386 -55.51 43.74 53.97
CA LYS A 386 -54.40 43.30 54.81
C LYS A 386 -54.54 43.70 56.28
N LEU A 387 -55.13 44.85 56.58
CA LEU A 387 -55.41 45.29 57.96
C LEU A 387 -56.53 44.47 58.61
N LEU A 388 -57.64 44.24 57.91
CA LEU A 388 -58.74 43.39 58.39
C LEU A 388 -58.32 41.92 58.59
N HIS A 389 -57.38 41.41 57.79
CA HIS A 389 -56.84 40.08 58.00
C HIS A 389 -55.90 39.98 59.20
N LYS A 390 -55.27 41.09 59.60
CA LYS A 390 -54.36 41.15 60.75
C LYS A 390 -55.15 41.22 62.07
N GLU A 391 -56.22 42.00 62.13
CA GLU A 391 -57.12 42.03 63.31
C GLU A 391 -57.85 40.69 63.53
N LYS A 392 -58.22 39.98 62.45
CA LYS A 392 -58.79 38.62 62.56
C LYS A 392 -57.81 37.57 63.07
N ALA A 393 -56.50 37.79 62.98
CA ALA A 393 -55.49 36.89 63.52
C ALA A 393 -55.28 37.13 65.03
N GLU A 394 -55.27 38.39 65.47
CA GLU A 394 -55.09 38.76 66.88
C GLU A 394 -56.32 38.45 67.77
N ALA A 395 -57.53 38.45 67.22
CA ALA A 395 -58.74 38.06 67.96
C ALA A 395 -58.89 36.53 68.18
N LYS A 396 -58.01 35.71 67.59
CA LYS A 396 -58.01 34.25 67.72
C LYS A 396 -57.00 33.72 68.75
N GLU A 397 -56.26 34.59 69.42
CA GLU A 397 -55.16 34.23 70.32
C GLU A 397 -55.36 34.75 71.76
N LYS A 398 -56.63 34.86 72.20
CA LYS A 398 -57.00 35.03 73.61
C LYS A 398 -58.06 34.02 74.03
#